data_AF-H3NPF2-F1
#
_entry.id   AF-H3NPF2-F1
#
_cell.length_a   1.000
_cell.length_b   1.000
_cell.length_c   1.000
_cell.angle_alpha   90.00
_cell.angle_beta   90.00
_cell.angle_gamma   90.00
#
_symmetry.space_group_name_H-M   'P 1'
#
loop_
_entity.id
_entity.type
_entity.pdbx_description
1 polymer ?
#
loop_
_entity_poly.entity_id
_entity_poly.type
_entity_poly.pdbx_seq_one_letter_code
_entity_poly.pdbx_strand_id
1 'polypeptide(L)'
;MADIQDRALGWDEEISQESEFILLDEGDYDFKVEQIEKSYFNGSEKMAPCPQAIVHVLVNNKVKLKTNLFLNTKSEWKLSEFFISIGLKQKGEPLRMNWAAAQGKTGRLTISHREWNGEKYNEVKKFLEPEAKASWTGGTF
;
A
#
# COMPACT_ATOMS: atom_id res chain seq x y z
N MET A 1 23.29 0.70 -20.00
CA MET A 1 23.10 2.16 -20.10
C MET A 1 21.92 2.50 -19.22
N ALA A 2 22.17 3.28 -18.16
CA ALA A 2 21.22 3.58 -17.10
C ALA A 2 20.41 4.83 -17.47
N ASP A 3 19.12 4.66 -17.74
CA ASP A 3 18.15 5.73 -17.87
C ASP A 3 17.37 5.83 -16.55
N ILE A 4 17.98 6.43 -15.53
CA ILE A 4 17.26 6.94 -14.36
C ILE A 4 17.08 8.45 -14.56
N GLN A 5 16.09 8.83 -15.35
CA GLN A 5 15.65 10.22 -15.43
C GLN A 5 14.19 10.32 -14.95
N ASP A 6 14.02 10.71 -13.69
CA ASP A 6 12.95 11.63 -13.33
C ASP A 6 13.52 12.72 -12.40
N ARG A 7 13.59 13.95 -12.91
CA ARG A 7 14.16 15.13 -12.24
C ARG A 7 13.28 16.36 -12.51
N ALA A 8 13.02 17.14 -11.46
CA ALA A 8 13.35 18.56 -11.43
C ALA A 8 13.88 18.93 -10.04
N LEU A 9 15.21 19.07 -9.93
CA LEU A 9 15.93 19.53 -8.74
C LEU A 9 16.48 20.95 -8.94
N GLY A 10 16.29 21.76 -7.87
CA GLY A 10 16.88 23.08 -7.53
C GLY A 10 16.20 23.63 -6.26
N TRP A 11 16.88 24.23 -5.28
CA TRP A 11 18.03 25.15 -5.33
C TRP A 11 19.19 24.71 -4.39
N ASP A 12 20.39 24.54 -4.95
CA ASP A 12 21.72 24.27 -4.32
C ASP A 12 21.92 23.03 -3.42
N GLU A 13 20.94 22.14 -3.25
CA GLU A 13 21.10 21.00 -2.33
C GLU A 13 21.86 19.79 -2.88
N GLU A 14 22.69 19.23 -2.00
CA GLU A 14 23.17 17.84 -2.03
C GLU A 14 22.11 16.96 -1.33
N ILE A 15 21.67 15.88 -1.97
CA ILE A 15 20.63 15.00 -1.40
C ILE A 15 21.26 13.68 -0.99
N SER A 16 21.62 13.59 0.28
CA SER A 16 21.82 12.30 0.98
C SER A 16 20.43 11.72 1.25
N GLN A 17 19.93 10.83 0.38
CA GLN A 17 18.75 10.04 0.74
C GLN A 17 19.06 9.16 1.98
N GLU A 18 18.86 9.70 3.18
CA GLU A 18 18.68 8.93 4.41
C GLU A 18 17.23 8.41 4.49
N SER A 19 16.73 7.84 3.40
CA SER A 19 15.60 6.92 3.51
C SER A 19 16.22 5.60 3.93
N GLU A 20 16.10 5.24 5.21
CA GLU A 20 16.34 3.87 5.69
C GLU A 20 15.39 2.92 4.95
N PHE A 21 15.71 2.65 3.69
CA PHE A 21 14.97 1.77 2.82
C PHE A 21 15.38 0.36 3.20
N ILE A 22 14.76 -0.14 4.26
CA ILE A 22 15.01 -1.49 4.75
C ILE A 22 14.31 -2.43 3.77
N LEU A 23 15.10 -3.08 2.91
CA LEU A 23 14.60 -4.10 2.00
C LEU A 23 14.18 -5.31 2.85
N LEU A 24 12.89 -5.60 2.88
CA LEU A 24 12.34 -6.76 3.60
C LEU A 24 12.35 -7.95 2.66
N ASP A 25 12.66 -9.16 3.14
CA ASP A 25 12.59 -10.35 2.30
C ASP A 25 11.17 -10.58 1.76
N GLU A 26 11.01 -11.27 0.64
CA GLU A 26 9.67 -11.50 0.08
C GLU A 26 8.90 -12.47 0.99
N GLY A 27 7.72 -12.06 1.46
CA GLY A 27 6.99 -12.85 2.45
C GLY A 27 5.76 -12.16 3.00
N ASP A 28 5.06 -12.87 3.87
CA ASP A 28 3.98 -12.33 4.68
C ASP A 28 4.51 -11.63 5.93
N TYR A 29 3.98 -10.44 6.18
CA TYR A 29 4.32 -9.64 7.35
C TYR A 29 3.10 -8.97 7.95
N ASP A 30 3.14 -8.85 9.27
CA ASP A 30 2.22 -7.99 10.01
C ASP A 30 2.62 -6.52 9.85
N PHE A 31 1.63 -5.72 9.51
CA PHE A 31 1.77 -4.28 9.40
C PHE A 31 0.81 -3.57 10.36
N LYS A 32 1.21 -2.39 10.82
CA LYS A 32 0.37 -1.50 11.62
C LYS A 32 0.17 -0.19 10.89
N VAL A 33 -1.07 0.27 10.77
CA VAL A 33 -1.37 1.58 10.21
C VAL A 33 -0.95 2.65 11.22
N GLU A 34 0.13 3.37 10.93
CA GLU A 34 0.63 4.48 11.77
C GLU A 34 -0.19 5.74 11.50
N GLN A 35 -0.31 6.10 10.22
CA GLN A 35 -0.97 7.34 9.79
C GLN A 35 -1.66 7.13 8.45
N ILE A 36 -2.76 7.88 8.22
CA ILE A 36 -3.43 7.93 6.92
C ILE A 36 -3.51 9.40 6.51
N GLU A 37 -2.90 9.72 5.38
CA GLU A 37 -2.98 11.04 4.78
C GLU A 37 -3.97 11.03 3.62
N LYS A 38 -4.77 12.09 3.53
CA LYS A 38 -5.65 12.30 2.40
C LYS A 38 -4.93 13.16 1.39
N SER A 39 -4.76 12.64 0.19
CA SER A 39 -4.15 13.33 -0.93
C SER A 39 -5.08 13.28 -2.14
N TYR A 40 -4.71 13.98 -3.20
CA TYR A 40 -5.47 14.02 -4.45
C TYR A 40 -4.60 13.53 -5.58
N PHE A 41 -5.10 12.58 -6.36
CA PHE A 41 -4.43 12.13 -7.58
C PHE A 41 -4.94 12.97 -8.74
N ASN A 42 -4.03 13.72 -9.38
CA ASN A 42 -4.34 14.62 -10.49
C ASN A 42 -4.76 13.89 -11.79
N GLY A 43 -4.86 12.56 -11.75
CA GLY A 43 -5.19 11.75 -12.90
C GLY A 43 -3.97 11.43 -13.75
N SER A 44 -4.15 10.50 -14.67
CA SER A 44 -3.18 10.07 -15.66
C SER A 44 -3.94 9.62 -16.91
N GLU A 45 -3.25 9.40 -18.03
CA GLU A 45 -3.85 8.89 -19.27
C GLU A 45 -4.69 7.61 -19.07
N LYS A 46 -4.38 6.82 -18.05
CA LYS A 46 -5.07 5.55 -17.73
C LYS A 46 -6.13 5.65 -16.62
N MET A 47 -6.17 6.77 -15.90
CA MET A 47 -7.01 6.93 -14.70
C MET A 47 -7.45 8.38 -14.49
N ALA A 48 -8.76 8.58 -14.35
CA ALA A 48 -9.31 9.90 -14.04
C ALA A 48 -8.78 10.46 -12.69
N PRO A 49 -8.73 11.80 -12.53
CA PRO A 49 -8.38 12.42 -11.26
C PRO A 49 -9.33 11.92 -10.17
N CYS A 50 -8.75 11.43 -9.07
CA CYS A 50 -9.51 10.84 -7.98
C CYS A 50 -8.83 11.15 -6.63
N PRO A 51 -9.61 11.17 -5.53
CA PRO A 51 -9.00 11.23 -4.20
C PRO A 51 -8.10 10.01 -3.98
N GLN A 52 -6.99 10.18 -3.27
CA GLN A 52 -6.14 9.07 -2.86
C GLN A 52 -5.89 9.12 -1.34
N ALA A 53 -5.80 7.97 -0.72
CA ALA A 53 -5.40 7.84 0.67
C ALA A 53 -3.99 7.26 0.71
N ILE A 54 -3.04 7.99 1.28
CA ILE A 54 -1.67 7.54 1.51
C ILE A 54 -1.64 6.94 2.92
N VAL A 55 -1.56 5.62 2.98
CA VAL A 55 -1.51 4.86 4.23
C VAL A 55 -0.06 4.60 4.59
N HIS A 56 0.39 5.15 5.71
CA HIS A 56 1.67 4.83 6.33
C HIS A 56 1.50 3.59 7.18
N VAL A 57 2.14 2.51 6.77
CA VAL A 57 2.13 1.24 7.47
C VAL A 57 3.52 0.95 8.01
N LEU A 58 3.57 0.47 9.24
CA LEU A 58 4.79 0.08 9.92
C LEU A 58 4.82 -1.45 9.98
N VAL A 59 5.77 -2.05 9.26
CA VAL A 59 5.98 -3.50 9.20
C VAL A 59 7.03 -3.89 10.24
N ASN A 60 6.73 -4.93 11.03
CA ASN A 60 7.61 -5.43 12.11
C ASN A 60 8.13 -4.34 13.07
N ASN A 61 7.38 -3.23 13.24
CA ASN A 61 7.77 -2.06 14.02
C ASN A 61 9.12 -1.41 13.64
N LYS A 62 9.67 -1.75 12.47
CA LYS A 62 10.99 -1.31 12.02
C LYS A 62 10.95 -0.64 10.66
N VAL A 63 10.08 -1.10 9.76
CA VAL A 63 10.06 -0.66 8.37
C VAL A 63 8.81 0.16 8.10
N LYS A 64 8.98 1.45 7.80
CA LYS A 64 7.88 2.32 7.38
C LYS A 64 7.67 2.19 5.88
N LEU A 65 6.51 1.70 5.48
CA LEU A 65 6.07 1.63 4.09
C LEU A 65 4.91 2.59 3.88
N LYS A 66 4.88 3.21 2.71
CA LYS A 66 3.78 4.05 2.26
C LYS A 66 3.02 3.31 1.16
N THR A 67 1.71 3.18 1.33
CA THR A 67 0.82 2.62 0.31
C THR A 67 -0.21 3.66 -0.11
N ASN A 68 -0.24 3.95 -1.40
CA ASN A 68 -1.22 4.82 -2.00
C ASN A 68 -2.43 3.99 -2.44
N LEU A 69 -3.60 4.33 -1.91
CA LEU A 69 -4.88 3.74 -2.27
C LEU A 69 -5.71 4.77 -3.03
N PHE A 70 -6.00 4.48 -4.29
CA PHE A 70 -6.81 5.36 -5.14
C PHE A 70 -8.30 5.08 -4.91
N LEU A 71 -9.08 6.13 -4.63
CA LEU A 71 -10.53 6.07 -4.46
C LEU A 71 -11.20 6.11 -5.84
N ASN A 72 -10.96 5.05 -6.62
CA ASN A 72 -11.49 4.87 -7.97
C ASN A 72 -12.09 3.46 -8.08
N THR A 73 -13.17 3.31 -8.86
CA THR A 73 -13.83 2.01 -9.13
C THR A 73 -12.84 0.97 -9.66
N LYS A 74 -11.84 1.37 -10.45
CA LYS A 74 -10.77 0.47 -10.93
C LYS A 74 -9.86 -0.07 -9.82
N SER A 75 -9.78 0.62 -8.70
CA SER A 75 -8.95 0.27 -7.53
C SER A 75 -9.79 -0.10 -6.31
N GLU A 76 -11.10 -0.29 -6.49
CA GLU A 76 -12.03 -0.66 -5.43
C GLU A 76 -11.73 -2.06 -4.85
N TRP A 77 -11.21 -2.98 -5.67
CA TRP A 77 -10.74 -4.28 -5.23
C TRP A 77 -9.60 -4.14 -4.21
N LYS A 78 -8.62 -3.27 -4.48
CA LYS A 78 -7.47 -3.00 -3.59
C LYS A 78 -7.89 -2.30 -2.30
N LEU A 79 -8.85 -1.38 -2.38
CA LEU A 79 -9.47 -0.78 -1.19
C LEU A 79 -10.15 -1.84 -0.33
N SER A 80 -10.94 -2.71 -0.97
CA SER A 80 -11.62 -3.79 -0.25
C SER A 80 -10.62 -4.75 0.39
N GLU A 81 -9.57 -5.16 -0.31
CA GLU A 81 -8.49 -5.98 0.24
C GLU A 81 -7.80 -5.31 1.44
N PHE A 82 -7.52 -4.01 1.37
CA PHE A 82 -6.96 -3.27 2.51
C PHE A 82 -7.90 -3.31 3.72
N PHE A 83 -9.17 -2.95 3.56
CA PHE A 83 -10.13 -2.95 4.67
C PHE A 83 -10.39 -4.35 5.24
N ILE A 84 -10.32 -5.38 4.38
CA ILE A 84 -10.40 -6.77 4.82
C ILE A 84 -9.17 -7.12 5.66
N SER A 85 -7.97 -6.74 5.22
CA SER A 85 -6.72 -7.07 5.91
C SER A 85 -6.58 -6.52 7.32
N ILE A 86 -7.16 -5.35 7.57
CA ILE A 86 -7.21 -4.72 8.89
C ILE A 86 -8.43 -5.16 9.72
N GLY A 87 -9.24 -6.08 9.19
CA GLY A 87 -10.43 -6.63 9.85
C GLY A 87 -11.60 -5.67 9.98
N LEU A 88 -11.62 -4.58 9.21
CA LEU A 88 -12.75 -3.64 9.18
C LEU A 88 -13.85 -4.07 8.21
N LYS A 89 -13.54 -4.92 7.24
CA LYS A 89 -14.48 -5.41 6.22
C LYS A 89 -14.52 -6.93 6.19
N GLN A 90 -15.71 -7.49 6.01
CA GLN A 90 -15.89 -8.88 5.65
C GLN A 90 -16.14 -9.01 4.15
N LYS A 91 -15.64 -10.09 3.56
CA LYS A 91 -15.84 -10.39 2.13
C LYS A 91 -17.33 -10.54 1.84
N GLY A 92 -17.85 -9.73 0.92
CA GLY A 92 -19.26 -9.76 0.51
C GLY A 92 -20.16 -8.72 1.20
N GLU A 93 -19.69 -8.00 2.22
CA GLU A 93 -20.48 -6.92 2.84
C GLU A 93 -20.15 -5.54 2.25
N PRO A 94 -21.16 -4.69 1.96
CA PRO A 94 -20.94 -3.30 1.61
C PRO A 94 -20.44 -2.54 2.84
N LEU A 95 -19.20 -2.07 2.78
CA LEU A 95 -18.58 -1.29 3.86
C LEU A 95 -18.48 0.19 3.46
N ARG A 96 -18.86 1.10 4.36
CA ARG A 96 -18.40 2.49 4.30
C ARG A 96 -16.96 2.59 4.78
N MET A 97 -16.10 3.15 3.93
CA MET A 97 -14.66 3.31 4.17
C MET A 97 -14.40 4.20 5.41
N ASN A 98 -14.30 3.58 6.58
CA ASN A 98 -14.04 4.29 7.83
C ASN A 98 -12.53 4.43 8.05
N TRP A 99 -11.94 5.41 7.37
CA TRP A 99 -10.51 5.70 7.47
C TRP A 99 -10.06 6.08 8.89
N ALA A 100 -10.94 6.69 9.69
CA ALA A 100 -10.64 7.01 11.09
C ALA A 100 -10.47 5.75 11.94
N ALA A 101 -11.28 4.71 11.69
CA ALA A 101 -11.14 3.42 12.36
C ALA A 101 -9.97 2.58 11.81
N ALA A 102 -9.48 2.87 10.60
CA ALA A 102 -8.36 2.17 10.00
C ALA A 102 -7.01 2.60 10.58
N GLN A 103 -6.90 3.85 11.03
CA GLN A 103 -5.70 4.33 11.71
C GLN A 103 -5.50 3.58 13.04
N GLY A 104 -4.28 3.08 13.28
CA GLY A 104 -3.94 2.31 14.47
C GLY A 104 -4.30 0.82 14.41
N LYS A 105 -5.00 0.36 13.36
CA LYS A 105 -5.26 -1.07 13.14
C LYS A 105 -4.02 -1.79 12.63
N THR A 106 -3.98 -3.09 12.89
CA THR A 106 -2.98 -4.00 12.36
C THR A 106 -3.63 -4.92 11.34
N GLY A 107 -2.87 -5.31 10.33
CA GLY A 107 -3.28 -6.28 9.33
C GLY A 107 -2.09 -7.06 8.82
N ARG A 108 -2.32 -7.92 7.83
CA ARG A 108 -1.23 -8.66 7.16
C ARG A 108 -1.15 -8.31 5.70
N LEU A 109 0.07 -8.24 5.20
CA LEU A 109 0.34 -8.00 3.80
C LEU A 109 1.48 -8.89 3.33
N THR A 110 1.53 -9.12 2.04
CA THR A 110 2.64 -9.78 1.37
C THR A 110 3.51 -8.71 0.73
N ILE A 111 4.77 -8.64 1.17
CA ILE A 111 5.79 -7.84 0.51
C ILE A 111 6.42 -8.67 -0.61
N SER A 112 6.63 -8.04 -1.75
CA SER A 112 7.39 -8.58 -2.87
C SER A 112 8.37 -7.52 -3.35
N HIS A 113 9.39 -7.94 -4.09
CA HIS A 113 10.35 -7.00 -4.67
C HIS A 113 9.92 -6.64 -6.07
N ARG A 114 9.81 -5.34 -6.32
CA ARG A 114 9.71 -4.82 -7.66
C ARG A 114 11.06 -4.25 -8.06
N GLU A 115 11.64 -4.82 -9.10
CA GLU A 115 12.82 -4.25 -9.73
C GLU A 115 12.40 -3.10 -10.64
N TRP A 116 12.91 -1.91 -10.34
CA TRP A 116 12.76 -0.74 -11.18
C TRP A 116 14.15 -0.14 -11.37
N ASN A 117 14.58 -0.04 -12.64
CA ASN A 117 15.88 0.53 -13.01
C ASN A 117 17.13 -0.16 -12.40
N GLY A 118 17.02 -1.46 -12.07
CA GLY A 118 18.10 -2.22 -11.43
C GLY A 118 18.12 -2.09 -9.91
N GLU A 119 17.20 -1.33 -9.31
CA GLU A 119 17.02 -1.23 -7.87
C GLU A 119 15.76 -2.00 -7.44
N LYS A 120 15.84 -2.72 -6.32
CA LYS A 120 14.71 -3.45 -5.75
C LYS A 120 13.96 -2.55 -4.78
N TYR A 121 12.64 -2.51 -4.92
CA TYR A 121 11.76 -1.79 -4.01
C TYR A 121 10.76 -2.75 -3.36
N ASN A 122 10.52 -2.56 -2.06
CA ASN A 122 9.42 -3.22 -1.36
C ASN A 122 8.09 -2.75 -1.95
N GLU A 123 7.36 -3.66 -2.58
CA GLU A 123 6.02 -3.43 -3.08
C GLU A 123 5.02 -4.29 -2.29
N VAL A 124 3.91 -3.68 -1.89
CA VAL A 124 2.79 -4.42 -1.31
C VAL A 124 2.09 -5.15 -2.44
N LYS A 125 2.38 -6.44 -2.57
CA LYS A 125 1.82 -7.32 -3.60
C LYS A 125 0.36 -7.64 -3.33
N LYS A 126 0.04 -7.94 -2.08
CA LYS A 126 -1.32 -8.31 -1.68
C LYS A 126 -1.57 -7.99 -0.22
N PHE A 127 -2.80 -7.61 0.12
CA PHE A 127 -3.24 -7.56 1.50
C PHE A 127 -3.89 -8.90 1.86
N LEU A 128 -3.38 -9.52 2.93
CA LEU A 128 -3.86 -10.80 3.42
C LEU A 128 -4.97 -10.58 4.44
N GLU A 129 -5.91 -11.51 4.49
CA GLU A 129 -6.96 -11.50 5.51
C GLU A 129 -6.32 -11.67 6.91
N PRO A 130 -6.80 -10.94 7.94
CA PRO A 130 -6.33 -11.14 9.30
C PRO A 130 -6.63 -12.59 9.70
N GLU A 131 -5.86 -13.15 10.62
CA GLU A 131 -5.90 -14.58 10.99
C GLU A 131 -7.24 -15.07 11.59
N ALA A 132 -8.26 -14.20 11.62
CA ALA A 132 -9.63 -14.55 11.97
C ALA A 132 -10.42 -14.99 10.73
N LYS A 133 -10.45 -16.32 10.55
CA LYS A 133 -11.32 -17.12 9.66
C LYS A 133 -11.02 -17.02 8.17
N ALA A 134 -10.26 -18.01 7.71
CA ALA A 134 -10.29 -18.51 6.35
C ALA A 134 -11.74 -18.68 5.85
N SER A 135 -12.23 -17.73 5.05
CA SER A 135 -13.39 -17.95 4.20
C SER A 135 -12.88 -18.51 2.87
N TRP A 136 -12.61 -19.82 2.89
CA TRP A 136 -12.53 -20.60 1.66
C TRP A 136 -13.84 -20.43 0.91
N THR A 137 -13.79 -19.80 -0.27
CA THR A 137 -14.89 -19.80 -1.23
C THR A 137 -14.34 -20.04 -2.63
N GLY A 138 -14.42 -21.30 -3.06
CA GLY A 138 -14.79 -21.70 -4.41
C GLY A 138 -13.83 -21.34 -5.55
N GLY A 139 -12.86 -22.22 -5.78
CA GLY A 139 -12.38 -22.45 -7.14
C GLY A 139 -13.37 -23.37 -7.85
N THR A 140 -14.22 -22.79 -8.67
CA THR A 140 -15.06 -23.49 -9.64
C THR A 140 -14.17 -24.02 -10.78
N PHE A 141 -14.23 -25.33 -11.04
CA PHE A 141 -14.38 -25.88 -12.38
C PHE A 141 -14.84 -27.34 -12.29
#